data_AF-A0A497QPP1-F1
#
_entry.id   AF-A0A497QPP1-F1
#
_cell.length_a   1.000
_cell.length_b   1.000
_cell.length_c   1.000
_cell.angle_alpha   90.00
_cell.angle_beta   90.00
_cell.angle_gamma   90.00
#
_symmetry.space_group_name_H-M   'P 1'
#
loop_
_entity.id
_entity.type
_entity.pdbx_description
1 polymer ?
#
loop_
_entity_poly.entity_id
_entity_poly.type
_entity_poly.pdbx_seq_one_letter_code
_entity_poly.pdbx_strand_id
1 'polypeptide(L)'
;MGDKDLENIIDSIGQEELEVAQKQAQIDRLKQLIVKQKKEMEEQQKLIEELQNRIKNMYDLPADVEALKRMVGEMRAELNEKDSQLEMAYGTIAQQEAQLKNTQMQIDGFNQHLNTYITQVGELKSKLIEQKGIISAKDREIQELKMAHSRTQENLQKMEEEFAQRVQARLRQFMETEDEYKARIEKMEREFEERTQELRNQTLTTKDEYQARIAKLELQFRNENKALQDEMRSLTEQNHDLEMKLARYQTEIAEIDDIKKNYESRIKNMQEELAEIKKLNEERISQLNDEHFKEKSGYVEKIDKLEAEILDYKMQFSELEKRATLAEKRVNDIKSKQDELLDKYEQVTREKDELEAKLNEFKEGNQSLIDFREQNLGKIQNLNGLLKLFEQEPLFKCFLLVKDVGEMNIDLLKGALGLPSITVKKYIDQFIEVGLFEDVGNGKVKLTHPF
;
A
#
# COMPACT_ATOMS: atom_id res chain seq x y z
N MET A 1 196.36 -229.98 80.78
CA MET A 1 195.84 -230.49 79.50
C MET A 1 195.14 -229.30 78.83
N GLY A 2 195.38 -228.88 77.59
CA GLY A 2 196.25 -229.34 76.51
C GLY A 2 195.74 -228.73 75.19
N ASP A 3 196.66 -228.32 74.31
CA ASP A 3 196.56 -227.67 72.98
C ASP A 3 195.28 -227.70 72.13
N LYS A 4 194.32 -228.59 72.34
CA LYS A 4 193.17 -228.76 71.43
C LYS A 4 192.05 -227.74 71.60
N ASP A 5 192.02 -227.01 72.71
CA ASP A 5 191.09 -225.88 72.89
C ASP A 5 191.46 -224.67 72.00
N LEU A 6 192.66 -224.66 71.41
CA LEU A 6 193.10 -223.59 70.52
C LEU A 6 192.63 -223.76 69.07
N GLU A 7 192.39 -225.00 68.60
CA GLU A 7 192.17 -225.27 67.16
C GLU A 7 190.73 -224.95 66.70
N ASN A 8 189.72 -225.18 67.55
CA ASN A 8 188.33 -224.84 67.19
C ASN A 8 188.01 -223.34 67.32
N ILE A 9 188.77 -222.58 68.12
CA ILE A 9 188.66 -221.12 68.19
C ILE A 9 189.19 -220.48 66.91
N ILE A 10 190.16 -221.12 66.24
CA ILE A 10 190.76 -220.62 65.00
C ILE A 10 189.79 -220.71 63.82
N ASP A 11 189.03 -221.81 63.68
CA ASP A 11 188.01 -221.92 62.62
C ASP A 11 186.82 -220.97 62.84
N SER A 12 186.55 -220.60 64.10
CA SER A 12 185.56 -219.58 64.48
C SER A 12 185.99 -218.15 64.12
N ILE A 13 187.28 -217.90 63.92
CA ILE A 13 187.82 -216.58 63.53
C ILE A 13 187.89 -216.44 62.00
N GLY A 14 188.19 -217.52 61.28
CA GLY A 14 188.29 -217.51 59.81
C GLY A 14 186.97 -217.28 59.07
N GLN A 15 185.82 -217.72 59.61
CA GLN A 15 184.51 -217.44 59.01
C GLN A 15 183.98 -216.03 59.32
N GLU A 16 184.29 -215.46 60.50
CA GLU A 16 183.88 -214.10 60.86
C GLU A 16 184.67 -213.03 60.06
N GLU A 17 185.95 -213.25 59.78
CA GLU A 17 186.74 -212.33 58.96
C GLU A 17 186.23 -212.22 57.52
N LEU A 18 185.72 -213.33 56.94
CA LEU A 18 185.18 -213.33 55.58
C LEU A 18 183.84 -212.58 55.48
N GLU A 19 182.98 -212.69 56.50
CA GLU A 19 181.72 -211.95 56.57
C GLU A 19 181.95 -210.44 56.76
N VAL A 20 182.92 -210.05 57.58
CA VAL A 20 183.29 -208.64 57.80
C VAL A 20 183.81 -208.02 56.50
N ALA A 21 184.63 -208.75 55.73
CA ALA A 21 185.10 -208.28 54.42
C ALA A 21 183.96 -208.09 53.41
N GLN A 22 182.96 -208.98 53.39
CA GLN A 22 181.78 -208.84 52.53
C GLN A 22 180.90 -207.65 52.93
N LYS A 23 180.67 -207.42 54.23
CA LYS A 23 179.92 -206.26 54.72
C LYS A 23 180.66 -204.95 54.45
N GLN A 24 181.99 -204.94 54.56
CA GLN A 24 182.81 -203.78 54.25
C GLN A 24 182.73 -203.40 52.77
N ALA A 25 182.76 -204.39 51.86
CA ALA A 25 182.58 -204.17 50.43
C ALA A 25 181.17 -203.63 50.06
N GLN A 26 180.12 -204.03 50.79
CA GLN A 26 178.78 -203.45 50.62
C GLN A 26 178.70 -202.00 51.12
N ILE A 27 179.36 -201.68 52.25
CA ILE A 27 179.42 -200.32 52.80
C ILE A 27 180.10 -199.36 51.82
N ASP A 28 181.19 -199.78 51.18
CA ASP A 28 181.92 -198.91 50.25
C ASP A 28 181.13 -198.66 48.95
N ARG A 29 180.36 -199.64 48.46
CA ARG A 29 179.43 -199.44 47.33
C ARG A 29 178.31 -198.45 47.67
N LEU A 30 177.74 -198.55 48.86
CA LEU A 30 176.67 -197.64 49.30
C LEU A 30 177.18 -196.21 49.48
N LYS A 31 178.40 -196.02 50.00
CA LYS A 31 179.04 -194.69 50.07
C LYS A 31 179.19 -194.05 48.69
N GLN A 32 179.60 -194.82 47.67
CA GLN A 32 179.70 -194.30 46.31
C GLN A 32 178.33 -193.89 45.74
N LEU A 33 177.27 -194.65 45.99
CA LEU A 33 175.89 -194.30 45.59
C LEU A 33 175.40 -193.01 46.25
N ILE A 34 175.70 -192.82 47.53
CA ILE A 34 175.34 -191.59 48.28
C ILE A 34 176.04 -190.37 47.70
N VAL A 35 177.33 -190.48 47.35
CA VAL A 35 178.07 -189.37 46.71
C VAL A 35 177.45 -189.03 45.36
N LYS A 36 177.06 -190.03 44.56
CA LYS A 36 176.43 -189.81 43.26
C LYS A 36 175.06 -189.12 43.40
N GLN A 37 174.22 -189.57 44.34
CA GLN A 37 172.92 -188.94 44.61
C GLN A 37 173.07 -187.51 45.14
N LYS A 38 174.09 -187.22 45.96
CA LYS A 38 174.38 -185.84 46.40
C LYS A 38 174.64 -184.91 45.22
N LYS A 39 175.38 -185.39 44.23
CA LYS A 39 175.72 -184.61 43.03
C LYS A 39 174.49 -184.36 42.15
N GLU A 40 173.61 -185.35 41.98
CA GLU A 40 172.33 -185.17 41.27
C GLU A 40 171.39 -184.18 42.00
N MET A 41 171.36 -184.18 43.34
CA MET A 41 170.58 -183.18 44.09
C MET A 41 171.11 -181.76 43.91
N GLU A 42 172.43 -181.55 43.89
CA GLU A 42 173.02 -180.22 43.62
C GLU A 42 172.63 -179.71 42.22
N GLU A 43 172.60 -180.59 41.22
CA GLU A 43 172.16 -180.24 39.86
C GLU A 43 170.66 -179.89 39.83
N GLN A 44 169.80 -180.64 40.52
CA GLN A 44 168.36 -180.33 40.63
C GLN A 44 168.11 -179.01 41.37
N GLN A 45 168.89 -178.70 42.41
CA GLN A 45 168.77 -177.46 43.17
C GLN A 45 169.05 -176.24 42.28
N LYS A 46 170.08 -176.31 41.41
CA LYS A 46 170.38 -175.26 40.43
C LYS A 46 169.25 -175.06 39.43
N LEU A 47 168.65 -176.14 38.93
CA LEU A 47 167.53 -176.05 37.99
C LEU A 47 166.30 -175.39 38.63
N ILE A 48 166.03 -175.66 39.90
CA ILE A 48 164.94 -175.02 40.66
C ILE A 48 165.20 -173.52 40.80
N GLU A 49 166.42 -173.09 41.12
CA GLU A 49 166.77 -171.66 41.18
C GLU A 49 166.60 -170.96 39.82
N GLU A 50 167.00 -171.60 38.73
CA GLU A 50 166.79 -171.06 37.37
C GLU A 50 165.29 -170.91 37.04
N LEU A 51 164.46 -171.92 37.37
CA LEU A 51 163.02 -171.86 37.14
C LEU A 51 162.33 -170.81 38.02
N GLN A 52 162.75 -170.65 39.28
CA GLN A 52 162.24 -169.60 40.17
C GLN A 52 162.54 -168.20 39.64
N ASN A 53 163.77 -167.96 39.14
CA ASN A 53 164.13 -166.69 38.51
C ASN A 53 163.30 -166.42 37.25
N ARG A 54 163.03 -167.45 36.44
CA ARG A 54 162.22 -167.30 35.22
C ARG A 54 160.76 -166.97 35.50
N ILE A 55 160.15 -167.59 36.52
CA ILE A 55 158.78 -167.28 36.95
C ILE A 55 158.66 -165.85 37.48
N LYS A 56 159.65 -165.39 38.26
CA LYS A 56 159.66 -164.04 38.81
C LYS A 56 159.67 -162.97 37.71
N ASN A 57 160.37 -163.23 36.61
CA ASN A 57 160.45 -162.33 35.46
C ASN A 57 159.25 -162.42 34.49
N MET A 58 158.27 -163.29 34.76
CA MET A 58 157.10 -163.48 33.90
C MET A 58 155.90 -162.60 34.28
N TYR A 59 155.94 -161.96 35.47
CA TYR A 59 154.84 -161.17 36.04
C TYR A 59 154.99 -159.65 35.90
N ASP A 60 156.10 -159.14 35.34
CA ASP A 60 156.23 -157.72 35.02
C ASP A 60 155.62 -157.46 33.63
N LEU A 61 154.42 -156.85 33.60
CA LEU A 61 153.81 -156.40 32.35
C LEU A 61 154.74 -155.38 31.65
N PRO A 62 154.92 -155.46 30.31
CA PRO A 62 155.78 -154.53 29.59
C PRO A 62 155.37 -153.07 29.81
N ALA A 63 156.33 -152.20 30.11
CA ALA A 63 156.11 -150.77 30.40
C ALA A 63 155.25 -150.04 29.35
N ASP A 64 155.27 -150.48 28.10
CA ASP A 64 154.47 -149.92 27.00
C ASP A 64 152.96 -150.07 27.23
N VAL A 65 152.52 -151.17 27.85
CA VAL A 65 151.10 -151.42 28.16
C VAL A 65 150.63 -150.52 29.30
N GLU A 66 151.48 -150.26 30.29
CA GLU A 66 151.18 -149.31 31.37
C GLU A 66 151.12 -147.87 30.84
N ALA A 67 152.02 -147.50 29.93
CA ALA A 67 152.01 -146.19 29.27
C ALA A 67 150.73 -145.99 28.44
N LEU A 68 150.32 -146.98 27.65
CA LEU A 68 149.05 -146.94 26.90
C LEU A 68 147.83 -146.86 27.82
N LYS A 69 147.82 -147.59 28.94
CA LYS A 69 146.74 -147.52 29.93
C LYS A 69 146.64 -146.13 30.55
N ARG A 70 147.78 -145.49 30.82
CA ARG A 70 147.84 -144.10 31.29
C ARG A 70 147.28 -143.13 30.25
N MET A 71 147.73 -143.24 29.01
CA MET A 71 147.26 -142.41 27.89
C MET A 71 145.75 -142.57 27.63
N VAL A 72 145.22 -143.80 27.71
CA VAL A 72 143.76 -144.03 27.61
C VAL A 72 143.01 -143.43 28.79
N GLY A 73 143.59 -143.47 30.00
CA GLY A 73 143.04 -142.79 31.17
C GLY A 73 142.98 -141.28 30.98
N GLU A 74 144.05 -140.67 30.47
CA GLU A 74 144.14 -139.25 30.14
C GLU A 74 143.14 -138.87 29.04
N MET A 75 143.08 -139.61 27.93
CA MET A 75 142.11 -139.37 26.86
C MET A 75 140.66 -139.49 27.34
N ARG A 76 140.35 -140.43 28.26
CA ARG A 76 139.01 -140.53 28.87
C ARG A 76 138.71 -139.34 29.77
N ALA A 77 139.69 -138.85 30.52
CA ALA A 77 139.53 -137.66 31.34
C ALA A 77 139.28 -136.42 30.47
N GLU A 78 140.05 -136.25 29.40
CA GLU A 78 139.85 -135.18 28.40
C GLU A 78 138.47 -135.28 27.72
N LEU A 79 138.04 -136.49 27.36
CA LEU A 79 136.73 -136.69 26.73
C LEU A 79 135.59 -136.34 27.69
N ASN A 80 135.67 -136.77 28.95
CA ASN A 80 134.71 -136.38 29.98
C ASN A 80 134.71 -134.86 30.23
N GLU A 81 135.87 -134.22 30.20
CA GLU A 81 135.97 -132.77 30.32
C GLU A 81 135.31 -132.07 29.12
N LYS A 82 135.54 -132.56 27.90
CA LYS A 82 134.90 -132.03 26.69
C LYS A 82 133.40 -132.25 26.65
N ASP A 83 132.91 -133.39 27.13
CA ASP A 83 131.48 -133.67 27.28
C ASP A 83 130.83 -132.72 28.29
N SER A 84 131.50 -132.46 29.41
CA SER A 84 131.05 -131.46 30.39
C SER A 84 131.02 -130.04 29.81
N GLN A 85 132.05 -129.65 29.04
CA GLN A 85 132.08 -128.37 28.33
C GLN A 85 130.95 -128.26 27.29
N LEU A 86 130.64 -129.34 26.56
CA LEU A 86 129.54 -129.40 25.61
C LEU A 86 128.19 -129.25 26.32
N GLU A 87 127.98 -129.93 27.44
CA GLU A 87 126.75 -129.83 28.23
C GLU A 87 126.53 -128.40 28.74
N MET A 88 127.59 -127.73 29.21
CA MET A 88 127.53 -126.31 29.56
C MET A 88 127.23 -125.40 28.36
N ALA A 89 127.83 -125.70 27.20
CA ALA A 89 127.58 -124.95 25.97
C ALA A 89 126.12 -125.10 25.51
N TYR A 90 125.56 -126.32 25.56
CA TYR A 90 124.14 -126.57 25.28
C TYR A 90 123.23 -125.85 26.26
N GLY A 91 123.56 -125.84 27.56
CA GLY A 91 122.83 -125.06 28.56
C GLY A 91 122.85 -123.56 28.26
N THR A 92 124.01 -123.03 27.83
CA THR A 92 124.17 -121.63 27.45
C THR A 92 123.38 -121.28 26.19
N ILE A 93 123.39 -122.16 25.18
CA ILE A 93 122.60 -121.99 23.95
C ILE A 93 121.10 -121.96 24.28
N ALA A 94 120.60 -122.91 25.07
CA ALA A 94 119.20 -122.95 25.48
C ALA A 94 118.79 -121.68 26.24
N GLN A 95 119.66 -121.14 27.10
CA GLN A 95 119.43 -119.89 27.79
C GLN A 95 119.39 -118.69 26.83
N GLN A 96 120.31 -118.62 25.87
CA GLN A 96 120.33 -117.57 24.84
C GLN A 96 119.10 -117.64 23.93
N GLU A 97 118.66 -118.83 23.52
CA GLU A 97 117.42 -119.04 22.76
C GLU A 97 116.19 -118.57 23.54
N ALA A 98 116.13 -118.86 24.85
CA ALA A 98 115.06 -118.36 25.72
C ALA A 98 115.08 -116.83 25.84
N GLN A 99 116.27 -116.22 25.95
CA GLN A 99 116.42 -114.76 25.96
C GLN A 99 116.00 -114.12 24.63
N LEU A 100 116.42 -114.69 23.50
CA LEU A 100 116.02 -114.26 22.15
C LEU A 100 114.52 -114.34 21.94
N LYS A 101 113.88 -115.42 22.42
CA LYS A 101 112.43 -115.55 22.38
C LYS A 101 111.73 -114.47 23.21
N ASN A 102 112.26 -114.16 24.38
CA ASN A 102 111.71 -113.12 25.24
C ASN A 102 111.86 -111.72 24.63
N THR A 103 113.03 -111.39 24.08
CA THR A 103 113.23 -110.10 23.39
C THR A 103 112.36 -109.99 22.15
N GLN A 104 112.14 -111.08 21.39
CA GLN A 104 111.21 -111.09 20.27
C GLN A 104 109.78 -110.76 20.72
N MET A 105 109.29 -111.36 21.81
CA MET A 105 107.96 -111.04 22.35
C MET A 105 107.84 -109.57 22.76
N GLN A 106 108.91 -108.98 23.32
CA GLN A 106 108.94 -107.55 23.65
C GLN A 106 108.89 -106.68 22.39
N ILE A 107 109.65 -107.03 21.35
CA ILE A 107 109.63 -106.34 20.05
C ILE A 107 108.23 -106.39 19.44
N ASP A 108 107.58 -107.55 19.48
CA ASP A 108 106.21 -107.71 18.96
C ASP A 108 105.20 -106.84 19.74
N GLY A 109 105.33 -106.78 21.06
CA GLY A 109 104.54 -105.87 21.91
C GLY A 109 104.78 -104.39 21.58
N PHE A 110 106.03 -103.98 21.39
CA PHE A 110 106.36 -102.62 20.97
C PHE A 110 105.79 -102.30 19.58
N ASN A 111 105.86 -103.23 18.63
CA ASN A 111 105.28 -103.05 17.30
C ASN A 111 103.76 -102.88 17.34
N GLN A 112 103.05 -103.62 18.19
CA GLN A 112 101.61 -103.42 18.39
C GLN A 112 101.29 -102.03 18.96
N HIS A 113 102.05 -101.56 19.95
CA HIS A 113 101.90 -100.20 20.48
C HIS A 113 102.20 -99.13 19.45
N LEU A 114 103.26 -99.30 18.65
CA LEU A 114 103.61 -98.39 17.55
C LEU A 114 102.46 -98.28 16.55
N ASN A 115 101.88 -99.41 16.13
CA ASN A 115 100.73 -99.42 15.21
C ASN A 115 99.50 -98.73 15.81
N THR A 116 99.27 -98.90 17.11
CA THR A 116 98.19 -98.21 17.82
C THR A 116 98.42 -96.69 17.82
N TYR A 117 99.64 -96.24 18.13
CA TYR A 117 99.99 -94.82 18.10
C TYR A 117 99.91 -94.22 16.69
N ILE A 118 100.33 -94.95 15.66
CA ILE A 118 100.20 -94.52 14.26
C ILE A 118 98.71 -94.30 13.91
N THR A 119 97.84 -95.21 14.34
CA THR A 119 96.39 -95.10 14.12
C THR A 119 95.81 -93.87 14.84
N GLN A 120 96.14 -93.68 16.12
CA GLN A 120 95.69 -92.52 16.91
C GLN A 120 96.18 -91.19 16.30
N VAL A 121 97.43 -91.13 15.84
CA VAL A 121 97.96 -89.94 15.15
C VAL A 121 97.22 -89.68 13.84
N GLY A 122 96.84 -90.73 13.10
CA GLY A 122 96.00 -90.63 11.90
C GLY A 122 94.61 -90.04 12.19
N GLU A 123 93.95 -90.52 13.25
CA GLU A 123 92.66 -89.99 13.70
C GLU A 123 92.76 -88.52 14.14
N LEU A 124 93.79 -88.17 14.93
CA LEU A 124 94.02 -86.80 15.39
C LEU A 124 94.30 -85.86 14.22
N LYS A 125 95.08 -86.29 13.22
CA LYS A 125 95.30 -85.51 11.99
C LYS A 125 94.00 -85.27 11.22
N SER A 126 93.15 -86.29 11.12
CA SER A 126 91.84 -86.17 10.45
C SER A 126 90.93 -85.17 11.17
N LYS A 127 90.82 -85.27 12.50
CA LYS A 127 90.08 -84.30 13.34
C LYS A 127 90.63 -82.89 13.22
N LEU A 128 91.95 -82.72 13.15
CA LEU A 128 92.58 -81.41 12.97
C LEU A 128 92.24 -80.79 11.62
N ILE A 129 92.23 -81.58 10.54
CA ILE A 129 91.84 -81.12 9.20
C ILE A 129 90.36 -80.70 9.20
N GLU A 130 89.49 -81.50 9.80
CA GLU A 130 88.06 -81.19 9.94
C GLU A 130 87.85 -79.87 10.69
N GLN A 131 88.47 -79.71 11.87
CA GLN A 131 88.36 -78.48 12.65
C GLN A 131 88.91 -77.26 11.91
N LYS A 132 90.02 -77.39 11.17
CA LYS A 132 90.51 -76.30 10.30
C LYS A 132 89.51 -75.92 9.23
N GLY A 133 88.80 -76.89 8.64
CA GLY A 133 87.72 -76.64 7.69
C GLY A 133 86.56 -75.86 8.31
N ILE A 134 86.12 -76.26 9.51
CA ILE A 134 85.07 -75.58 10.26
C ILE A 134 85.46 -74.13 10.58
N ILE A 135 86.70 -73.90 11.05
CA ILE A 135 87.20 -72.56 11.35
C ILE A 135 87.18 -71.69 10.08
N SER A 136 87.67 -72.20 8.95
CA SER A 136 87.66 -71.45 7.69
C SER A 136 86.25 -71.10 7.22
N ALA A 137 85.27 -72.00 7.41
CA ALA A 137 83.87 -71.71 7.11
C ALA A 137 83.29 -70.64 8.04
N LYS A 138 83.58 -70.72 9.34
CA LYS A 138 83.17 -69.70 10.33
C LYS A 138 83.81 -68.33 10.07
N ASP A 139 85.06 -68.28 9.64
CA ASP A 139 85.71 -67.02 9.27
C ASP A 139 85.03 -66.34 8.08
N ARG A 140 84.58 -67.11 7.08
CA ARG A 140 83.79 -66.58 5.95
C ARG A 140 82.44 -66.03 6.43
N GLU A 141 81.72 -66.79 7.26
CA GLU A 141 80.44 -66.37 7.85
C GLU A 141 80.59 -65.07 8.65
N ILE A 142 81.67 -64.94 9.44
CA ILE A 142 81.98 -63.72 10.19
C ILE A 142 82.25 -62.55 9.24
N GLN A 143 82.97 -62.75 8.14
CA GLN A 143 83.21 -61.69 7.16
C GLN A 143 81.92 -61.23 6.47
N GLU A 144 81.06 -62.16 6.09
CA GLU A 144 79.75 -61.86 5.50
C GLU A 144 78.87 -61.07 6.48
N LEU A 145 78.81 -61.49 7.74
CA LEU A 145 78.07 -60.79 8.79
C LEU A 145 78.63 -59.39 9.06
N LYS A 146 79.96 -59.21 9.04
CA LYS A 146 80.58 -57.88 9.18
C LYS A 146 80.21 -56.95 8.03
N MET A 147 80.23 -57.45 6.79
CA MET A 147 79.82 -56.67 5.63
C MET A 147 78.33 -56.31 5.69
N ALA A 148 77.47 -57.26 6.07
CA ALA A 148 76.05 -57.01 6.27
C ALA A 148 75.82 -55.94 7.34
N HIS A 149 76.47 -56.04 8.49
CA HIS A 149 76.37 -55.07 9.58
C HIS A 149 76.79 -53.67 9.14
N SER A 150 77.92 -53.53 8.44
CA SER A 150 78.38 -52.25 7.90
C SER A 150 77.35 -51.61 6.97
N ARG A 151 76.70 -52.39 6.09
CA ARG A 151 75.64 -51.89 5.19
C ARG A 151 74.41 -51.44 5.98
N THR A 152 73.99 -52.22 6.97
CA THR A 152 72.84 -51.86 7.81
C THR A 152 73.11 -50.58 8.60
N GLN A 153 74.34 -50.39 9.10
CA GLN A 153 74.76 -49.19 9.80
C GLN A 153 74.78 -47.96 8.88
N GLU A 154 75.28 -48.09 7.66
CA GLU A 154 75.25 -47.02 6.66
C GLU A 154 73.81 -46.64 6.28
N ASN A 155 72.94 -47.64 6.10
CA ASN A 155 71.52 -47.41 5.81
C ASN A 155 70.81 -46.70 6.98
N LEU A 156 71.13 -47.06 8.23
CA LEU A 156 70.59 -46.40 9.42
C LEU A 156 70.99 -44.93 9.46
N GLN A 157 72.27 -44.62 9.22
CA GLN A 157 72.77 -43.24 9.16
C GLN A 157 72.05 -42.41 8.09
N LYS A 158 71.89 -42.97 6.87
CA LYS A 158 71.14 -42.30 5.80
C LYS A 158 69.68 -42.05 6.21
N MET A 159 69.05 -43.01 6.88
CA MET A 159 67.67 -42.88 7.35
C MET A 159 67.53 -41.80 8.44
N GLU A 160 68.49 -41.73 9.37
CA GLU A 160 68.55 -40.69 10.41
C GLU A 160 68.73 -39.29 9.79
N GLU A 161 69.62 -39.16 8.80
CA GLU A 161 69.82 -37.92 8.05
C GLU A 161 68.56 -37.50 7.28
N GLU A 162 67.95 -38.43 6.54
CA GLU A 162 66.69 -38.16 5.82
C GLU A 162 65.57 -37.76 6.78
N PHE A 163 65.46 -38.44 7.92
CA PHE A 163 64.46 -38.13 8.93
C PHE A 163 64.68 -36.73 9.51
N ALA A 164 65.92 -36.38 9.87
CA ALA A 164 66.26 -35.05 10.37
C ALA A 164 65.94 -33.95 9.35
N GLN A 165 66.27 -34.17 8.07
CA GLN A 165 65.96 -33.23 6.99
C GLN A 165 64.45 -33.07 6.79
N ARG A 166 63.68 -34.17 6.79
CA ARG A 166 62.21 -34.11 6.65
C ARG A 166 61.57 -33.37 7.81
N VAL A 167 62.01 -33.62 9.04
CA VAL A 167 61.51 -32.93 10.24
C VAL A 167 61.83 -31.44 10.16
N GLN A 168 63.06 -31.07 9.82
CA GLN A 168 63.46 -29.66 9.68
C GLN A 168 62.68 -28.94 8.56
N ALA A 169 62.53 -29.58 7.40
CA ALA A 169 61.75 -29.02 6.29
C ALA A 169 60.29 -28.80 6.69
N ARG A 170 59.70 -29.76 7.44
CA ARG A 170 58.32 -29.66 7.91
C ARG A 170 58.16 -28.56 8.97
N LEU A 171 59.11 -28.42 9.88
CA LEU A 171 59.14 -27.32 10.85
C LEU A 171 59.23 -25.96 10.16
N ARG A 172 60.08 -25.83 9.13
CA ARG A 172 60.17 -24.60 8.33
C ARG A 172 58.83 -24.25 7.67
N GLN A 173 58.18 -25.22 7.03
CA GLN A 173 56.84 -25.03 6.46
C GLN A 173 55.83 -24.56 7.51
N PHE A 174 55.84 -25.15 8.70
CA PHE A 174 54.94 -24.72 9.77
C PHE A 174 55.22 -23.27 10.23
N MET A 175 56.48 -22.90 10.40
CA MET A 175 56.84 -21.52 10.75
C MET A 175 56.39 -20.52 9.68
N GLU A 176 56.62 -20.81 8.40
CA GLU A 176 56.17 -19.95 7.29
C GLU A 176 54.64 -19.78 7.31
N THR A 177 53.88 -20.86 7.49
CA THR A 177 52.42 -20.77 7.60
C THR A 177 51.96 -20.01 8.85
N GLU A 178 52.68 -20.14 9.97
CA GLU A 178 52.37 -19.42 11.20
C GLU A 178 52.57 -17.91 11.02
N ASP A 179 53.67 -17.51 10.36
CA ASP A 179 53.95 -16.11 10.04
C ASP A 179 52.92 -15.53 9.06
N GLU A 180 52.49 -16.30 8.05
CA GLU A 180 51.40 -15.90 7.15
C GLU A 180 50.08 -15.69 7.91
N TYR A 181 49.72 -16.59 8.83
CA TYR A 181 48.51 -16.45 9.64
C TYR A 181 48.60 -15.24 10.57
N LYS A 182 49.75 -15.00 11.23
CA LYS A 182 49.97 -13.80 12.06
C LYS A 182 49.80 -12.52 11.26
N ALA A 183 50.42 -12.42 10.09
CA ALA A 183 50.31 -11.24 9.23
C ALA A 183 48.85 -10.99 8.78
N ARG A 184 48.10 -12.07 8.50
CA ARG A 184 46.67 -11.98 8.16
C ARG A 184 45.82 -11.52 9.33
N ILE A 185 46.10 -12.00 10.55
CA ILE A 185 45.42 -11.55 11.78
C ILE A 185 45.67 -10.05 11.98
N GLU A 186 46.92 -9.60 11.94
CA GLU A 186 47.27 -8.18 12.09
C GLU A 186 46.59 -7.27 11.03
N LYS A 187 46.42 -7.79 9.82
CA LYS A 187 45.68 -7.06 8.76
C LYS A 187 44.19 -6.95 9.10
N MET A 188 43.56 -8.06 9.50
CA MET A 188 42.14 -8.06 9.87
C MET A 188 41.87 -7.19 11.10
N GLU A 189 42.75 -7.20 12.10
CA GLU A 189 42.64 -6.33 13.28
C GLU A 189 42.70 -4.85 12.90
N ARG A 190 43.59 -4.46 11.99
CA ARG A 190 43.65 -3.09 11.46
C ARG A 190 42.38 -2.70 10.70
N GLU A 191 41.91 -3.55 9.79
CA GLU A 191 40.66 -3.31 9.05
C GLU A 191 39.46 -3.18 10.00
N PHE A 192 39.42 -3.98 11.06
CA PHE A 192 38.37 -3.93 12.07
C PHE A 192 38.42 -2.63 12.89
N GLU A 193 39.61 -2.19 13.30
CA GLU A 193 39.81 -0.93 14.03
C GLU A 193 39.42 0.27 13.14
N GLU A 194 39.87 0.29 11.89
CA GLU A 194 39.50 1.33 10.91
C GLU A 194 37.98 1.40 10.72
N ARG A 195 37.33 0.25 10.51
CA ARG A 195 35.88 0.20 10.34
C ARG A 195 35.11 0.63 11.59
N THR A 196 35.63 0.29 12.76
CA THR A 196 35.06 0.71 14.05
C THR A 196 35.17 2.23 14.22
N GLN A 197 36.30 2.83 13.87
CA GLN A 197 36.49 4.28 13.90
C GLN A 197 35.59 4.98 12.89
N GLU A 198 35.48 4.46 11.67
CA GLU A 198 34.60 5.00 10.63
C GLU A 198 33.14 5.01 11.10
N LEU A 199 32.65 3.90 11.67
CA LEU A 199 31.30 3.81 12.22
C LEU A 199 31.06 4.78 13.38
N ARG A 200 32.04 4.95 14.28
CA ARG A 200 31.97 5.95 15.35
C ARG A 200 31.85 7.36 14.80
N ASN A 201 32.67 7.70 13.80
CA ASN A 201 32.64 9.01 13.17
C ASN A 201 31.29 9.26 12.47
N GLN A 202 30.80 8.30 11.67
CA GLN A 202 29.49 8.39 11.02
C GLN A 202 28.34 8.55 12.03
N THR A 203 28.42 7.83 13.16
CA THR A 203 27.42 7.95 14.25
C THR A 203 27.48 9.34 14.89
N LEU A 204 28.67 9.90 15.10
CA LEU A 204 28.83 11.24 15.65
C LEU A 204 28.31 12.31 14.69
N THR A 205 28.68 12.24 13.41
CA THR A 205 28.24 13.21 12.41
C THR A 205 26.72 13.18 12.23
N THR A 206 26.12 12.00 12.11
CA THR A 206 24.65 11.89 12.02
C THR A 206 23.96 12.39 13.28
N LYS A 207 24.51 12.11 14.47
CA LYS A 207 23.99 12.68 15.72
C LYS A 207 24.02 14.20 15.70
N ASP A 208 25.13 14.80 15.30
CA ASP A 208 25.29 16.25 15.23
C ASP A 208 24.34 16.88 14.20
N GLU A 209 24.15 16.24 13.04
CA GLU A 209 23.18 16.64 12.02
C GLU A 209 21.74 16.62 12.54
N TYR A 210 21.34 15.55 13.23
CA TYR A 210 20.01 15.47 13.84
C TYR A 210 19.83 16.52 14.94
N GLN A 211 20.84 16.75 15.78
CA GLN A 211 20.79 17.79 16.80
C GLN A 211 20.66 19.19 16.19
N ALA A 212 21.41 19.50 15.13
CA ALA A 212 21.31 20.76 14.42
C ALA A 212 19.92 20.94 13.78
N ARG A 213 19.35 19.88 13.20
CA ARG A 213 18.00 19.90 12.63
C ARG A 213 16.92 20.11 13.69
N ILE A 214 17.03 19.44 14.85
CA ILE A 214 16.14 19.64 16.00
C ILE A 214 16.20 21.08 16.47
N ALA A 215 17.41 21.63 16.70
CA ALA A 215 17.58 23.02 17.14
C ALA A 215 16.95 24.02 16.15
N LYS A 216 17.10 23.78 14.84
CA LYS A 216 16.48 24.60 13.81
C LYS A 216 14.96 24.54 13.85
N LEU A 217 14.38 23.35 13.99
CA LEU A 217 12.93 23.17 14.10
C LEU A 217 12.38 23.81 15.38
N GLU A 218 13.06 23.63 16.52
CA GLU A 218 12.67 24.28 17.78
C GLU A 218 12.67 25.81 17.68
N LEU A 219 13.62 26.38 16.94
CA LEU A 219 13.66 27.83 16.71
C LEU A 219 12.51 28.28 15.81
N GLN A 220 12.21 27.53 14.74
CA GLN A 220 11.07 27.79 13.86
C GLN A 220 9.75 27.75 14.64
N PHE A 221 9.50 26.67 15.40
CA PHE A 221 8.31 26.54 16.23
C PHE A 221 8.20 27.65 17.27
N ARG A 222 9.31 28.07 17.89
CA ARG A 222 9.31 29.21 18.83
C ARG A 222 8.90 30.51 18.14
N ASN A 223 9.43 30.78 16.94
CA ASN A 223 9.11 32.00 16.20
C ASN A 223 7.66 32.02 15.72
N GLU A 224 7.16 30.90 15.19
CA GLU A 224 5.76 30.76 14.75
C GLU A 224 4.80 30.90 15.93
N ASN A 225 5.07 30.24 17.06
CA ASN A 225 4.26 30.40 18.27
C ASN A 225 4.24 31.84 18.76
N LYS A 226 5.37 32.55 18.71
CA LYS A 226 5.44 33.96 19.09
C LYS A 226 4.60 34.83 18.14
N ALA A 227 4.72 34.61 16.82
CA ALA A 227 3.94 35.33 15.83
C ALA A 227 2.43 35.11 16.02
N LEU A 228 2.02 33.86 16.24
CA LEU A 228 0.63 33.51 16.54
C LEU A 228 0.14 34.14 17.84
N GLN A 229 0.97 34.19 18.89
CA GLN A 229 0.64 34.87 20.13
C GLN A 229 0.45 36.39 19.93
N ASP A 230 1.33 37.02 19.17
CA ASP A 230 1.25 38.45 18.87
C ASP A 230 -0.01 38.77 18.03
N GLU A 231 -0.34 37.93 17.06
CA GLU A 231 -1.58 38.03 16.25
C GLU A 231 -2.84 37.84 17.12
N MET A 232 -2.86 36.81 17.95
CA MET A 232 -3.96 36.56 18.91
C MET A 232 -4.18 37.75 19.85
N ARG A 233 -3.10 38.36 20.34
CA ARG A 233 -3.17 39.55 21.18
C ARG A 233 -3.78 40.74 20.42
N SER A 234 -3.32 40.99 19.20
CA SER A 234 -3.87 42.05 18.33
C SER A 234 -5.37 41.86 18.05
N LEU A 235 -5.78 40.63 17.69
CA LEU A 235 -7.19 40.31 17.47
C LEU A 235 -8.03 40.46 18.74
N THR A 236 -7.47 40.10 19.91
CA THR A 236 -8.14 40.29 21.20
C THR A 236 -8.35 41.77 21.50
N GLU A 237 -7.35 42.62 21.23
CA GLU A 237 -7.45 44.08 21.37
C GLU A 237 -8.49 44.68 20.41
N GLN A 238 -8.52 44.22 19.15
CA GLN A 238 -9.53 44.64 18.17
C GLN A 238 -10.95 44.22 18.57
N ASN A 239 -11.14 42.98 19.03
CA ASN A 239 -12.43 42.51 19.52
C ASN A 239 -12.91 43.34 20.71
N HIS A 240 -12.01 43.67 21.64
CA HIS A 240 -12.36 44.52 22.78
C HIS A 240 -12.82 45.93 22.35
N ASP A 241 -12.15 46.55 21.37
CA ASP A 241 -12.58 47.85 20.83
C ASP A 241 -13.94 47.77 20.14
N LEU A 242 -14.20 46.70 19.38
CA LEU A 242 -15.49 46.46 18.75
C LEU A 242 -16.59 46.23 19.79
N GLU A 243 -16.33 45.46 20.84
CA GLU A 243 -17.25 45.26 21.97
C GLU A 243 -17.58 46.60 22.66
N MET A 244 -16.59 47.46 22.89
CA MET A 244 -16.82 48.79 23.44
C MET A 244 -17.67 49.67 22.50
N LYS A 245 -17.41 49.63 21.19
CA LYS A 245 -18.23 50.36 20.20
C LYS A 245 -19.66 49.84 20.15
N LEU A 246 -19.85 48.52 20.17
CA LEU A 246 -21.16 47.89 20.22
C LEU A 246 -21.93 48.30 21.48
N ALA A 247 -21.27 48.31 22.65
CA ALA A 247 -21.88 48.77 23.89
C ALA A 247 -22.32 50.25 23.80
N ARG A 248 -21.49 51.12 23.19
CA ARG A 248 -21.85 52.52 22.94
C ARG A 248 -23.05 52.66 22.00
N TYR A 249 -23.03 51.94 20.88
CA TYR A 249 -24.17 51.97 19.96
C TYR A 249 -25.44 51.42 20.59
N GLN A 250 -25.35 50.40 21.44
CA GLN A 250 -26.49 49.91 22.21
C GLN A 250 -27.04 50.98 23.17
N THR A 251 -26.18 51.73 23.87
CA THR A 251 -26.63 52.85 24.71
C THR A 251 -27.25 53.99 23.89
N GLU A 252 -26.65 54.36 22.75
CA GLU A 252 -27.20 55.39 21.87
C GLU A 252 -28.58 54.98 21.31
N ILE A 253 -28.74 53.71 20.91
CA ILE A 253 -30.04 53.19 20.46
C ILE A 253 -31.07 53.28 21.59
N ALA A 254 -30.72 52.90 22.82
CA ALA A 254 -31.63 52.99 23.96
C ALA A 254 -32.06 54.45 24.24
N GLU A 255 -31.13 55.41 24.16
CA GLU A 255 -31.44 56.83 24.28
C GLU A 255 -32.37 57.31 23.15
N ILE A 256 -32.11 56.90 21.91
CA ILE A 256 -32.96 57.21 20.76
C ILE A 256 -34.36 56.61 20.94
N ASP A 257 -34.48 55.38 21.43
CA ASP A 257 -35.77 54.73 21.70
C ASP A 257 -36.55 55.44 22.80
N ASP A 258 -35.90 55.91 23.86
CA ASP A 258 -36.53 56.74 24.90
C ASP A 258 -36.99 58.09 24.35
N ILE A 259 -36.16 58.76 23.53
CA ILE A 259 -36.53 60.00 22.84
C ILE A 259 -37.73 59.76 21.93
N LYS A 260 -37.71 58.68 21.14
CA LYS A 260 -38.81 58.29 20.26
C LYS A 260 -40.09 58.06 21.04
N LYS A 261 -40.04 57.32 22.14
CA LYS A 261 -41.19 57.06 23.02
C LYS A 261 -41.76 58.35 23.62
N ASN A 262 -40.90 59.31 23.98
CA ASN A 262 -41.34 60.63 24.43
C ASN A 262 -42.06 61.40 23.31
N TYR A 263 -41.49 61.45 22.10
CA TYR A 263 -42.15 62.08 20.96
C TYR A 263 -43.46 61.38 20.57
N GLU A 264 -43.53 60.05 20.60
CA GLU A 264 -44.77 59.30 20.38
C GLU A 264 -45.84 59.65 21.42
N SER A 265 -45.45 59.76 22.69
CA SER A 265 -46.36 60.20 23.77
C SER A 265 -46.84 61.64 23.54
N ARG A 266 -45.94 62.53 23.09
CA ARG A 266 -46.28 63.92 22.78
C ARG A 266 -47.20 64.04 21.56
N ILE A 267 -46.97 63.24 20.52
CA ILE A 267 -47.86 63.14 19.35
C ILE A 267 -49.23 62.64 19.79
N LYS A 268 -49.29 61.60 20.63
CA LYS A 268 -50.54 61.08 21.17
C LYS A 268 -51.30 62.16 21.96
N ASN A 269 -50.64 62.87 22.86
CA ASN A 269 -51.24 63.98 23.60
C ASN A 269 -51.74 65.08 22.66
N MET A 270 -50.96 65.47 21.65
CA MET A 270 -51.40 66.46 20.66
C MET A 270 -52.59 65.95 19.81
N GLN A 271 -52.66 64.66 19.50
CA GLN A 271 -53.80 64.06 18.82
C GLN A 271 -55.06 64.08 19.70
N GLU A 272 -54.91 63.80 20.99
CA GLU A 272 -55.98 63.92 21.99
C GLU A 272 -56.45 65.37 22.12
N GLU A 273 -55.54 66.34 22.25
CA GLU A 273 -55.85 67.78 22.25
C GLU A 273 -56.56 68.23 20.96
N LEU A 274 -56.10 67.78 19.80
CA LEU A 274 -56.76 68.07 18.52
C LEU A 274 -58.16 67.45 18.44
N ALA A 275 -58.36 66.25 18.99
CA ALA A 275 -59.68 65.63 19.07
C ALA A 275 -60.61 66.40 20.01
N GLU A 276 -60.08 66.88 21.14
CA GLU A 276 -60.81 67.68 22.11
C GLU A 276 -61.17 69.07 21.54
N ILE A 277 -60.25 69.74 20.84
CA ILE A 277 -60.52 70.99 20.11
C ILE A 277 -61.55 70.77 19.00
N LYS A 278 -61.47 69.66 18.26
CA LYS A 278 -62.48 69.31 17.24
C LYS A 278 -63.86 69.14 17.87
N LYS A 279 -63.96 68.38 18.97
CA LYS A 279 -65.20 68.19 19.71
C LYS A 279 -65.75 69.52 20.25
N LEU A 280 -64.89 70.35 20.83
CA LEU A 280 -65.27 71.69 21.31
C LEU A 280 -65.75 72.58 20.16
N ASN A 281 -65.12 72.52 18.99
CA ASN A 281 -65.57 73.25 17.80
C ASN A 281 -66.89 72.70 17.26
N GLU A 282 -67.10 71.38 17.24
CA GLU A 282 -68.38 70.77 16.87
C GLU A 282 -69.50 71.19 17.84
N GLU A 283 -69.22 71.20 19.15
CA GLU A 283 -70.13 71.72 20.18
C GLU A 283 -70.39 73.22 20.00
N ARG A 284 -69.37 74.02 19.69
CA ARG A 284 -69.50 75.46 19.43
C ARG A 284 -70.29 75.75 18.15
N ILE A 285 -70.08 74.96 17.09
CA ILE A 285 -70.87 75.03 15.86
C ILE A 285 -72.32 74.62 16.13
N SER A 286 -72.55 73.59 16.96
CA SER A 286 -73.91 73.20 17.38
C SER A 286 -74.58 74.30 18.19
N GLN A 287 -73.86 74.93 19.14
CA GLN A 287 -74.36 76.06 19.92
C GLN A 287 -74.66 77.28 19.04
N LEU A 288 -73.76 77.64 18.12
CA LEU A 288 -73.98 78.72 17.16
C LEU A 288 -75.15 78.42 16.23
N ASN A 289 -75.33 77.17 15.81
CA ASN A 289 -76.47 76.76 15.01
C ASN A 289 -77.78 76.83 15.80
N ASP A 290 -77.79 76.45 17.08
CA ASP A 290 -78.94 76.59 17.96
C ASP A 290 -79.26 78.06 18.27
N GLU A 291 -78.24 78.91 18.46
CA GLU A 291 -78.39 80.36 18.61
C GLU A 291 -78.93 80.98 17.32
N HIS A 292 -78.37 80.64 16.16
CA HIS A 292 -78.89 81.05 14.86
C HIS A 292 -80.31 80.51 14.62
N PHE A 293 -80.64 79.30 15.07
CA PHE A 293 -81.98 78.75 14.95
C PHE A 293 -82.97 79.51 15.85
N LYS A 294 -82.57 79.88 17.07
CA LYS A 294 -83.36 80.72 17.98
C LYS A 294 -83.52 82.15 17.47
N GLU A 295 -82.46 82.77 16.95
CA GLU A 295 -82.55 84.08 16.31
C GLU A 295 -83.43 84.03 15.06
N LYS A 296 -83.24 83.02 14.20
CA LYS A 296 -84.07 82.81 13.00
C LYS A 296 -85.52 82.56 13.37
N SER A 297 -85.81 81.78 14.42
CA SER A 297 -87.16 81.59 14.96
C SER A 297 -87.74 82.90 15.49
N GLY A 298 -86.94 83.72 16.17
CA GLY A 298 -87.36 85.04 16.66
C GLY A 298 -87.59 86.06 15.53
N TYR A 299 -86.84 85.98 14.44
CA TYR A 299 -87.08 86.77 13.24
C TYR A 299 -88.29 86.26 12.46
N VAL A 300 -88.52 84.94 12.39
CA VAL A 300 -89.73 84.36 11.80
C VAL A 300 -90.97 84.77 12.60
N GLU A 301 -90.94 84.72 13.94
CA GLU A 301 -92.04 85.23 14.77
C GLU A 301 -92.27 86.74 14.60
N LYS A 302 -91.21 87.53 14.39
CA LYS A 302 -91.34 88.95 14.04
C LYS A 302 -91.91 89.16 12.64
N ILE A 303 -91.54 88.32 11.67
CA ILE A 303 -92.10 88.33 10.32
C ILE A 303 -93.58 87.95 10.39
N ASP A 304 -93.95 86.89 11.10
CA ASP A 304 -95.34 86.46 11.27
C ASP A 304 -96.20 87.54 11.96
N LYS A 305 -95.63 88.25 12.95
CA LYS A 305 -96.29 89.41 13.58
C LYS A 305 -96.44 90.59 12.62
N LEU A 306 -95.40 90.92 11.86
CA LEU A 306 -95.44 91.99 10.87
C LEU A 306 -96.35 91.64 9.68
N GLU A 307 -96.42 90.38 9.28
CA GLU A 307 -97.33 89.88 8.24
C GLU A 307 -98.78 89.88 8.73
N ALA A 308 -99.03 89.55 10.00
CA ALA A 308 -100.34 89.72 10.63
C ALA A 308 -100.75 91.21 10.73
N GLU A 309 -99.82 92.10 11.08
CA GLU A 309 -100.05 93.55 11.07
C GLU A 309 -100.29 94.09 9.65
N ILE A 310 -99.55 93.62 8.65
CA ILE A 310 -99.78 93.98 7.24
C ILE A 310 -101.13 93.45 6.74
N LEU A 311 -101.55 92.26 7.16
CA LEU A 311 -102.85 91.70 6.81
C LEU A 311 -103.97 92.51 7.47
N ASP A 312 -103.80 92.93 8.72
CA ASP A 312 -104.76 93.77 9.43
C ASP A 312 -104.82 95.18 8.81
N TYR A 313 -103.68 95.78 8.46
CA TYR A 313 -103.63 97.02 7.69
C TYR A 313 -104.24 96.89 6.29
N LYS A 314 -104.09 95.74 5.61
CA LYS A 314 -104.76 95.47 4.32
C LYS A 314 -106.27 95.33 4.48
N MET A 315 -106.76 94.71 5.55
CA MET A 315 -108.20 94.65 5.83
C MET A 315 -108.77 96.03 6.16
N GLN A 316 -108.07 96.81 6.99
CA GLN A 316 -108.44 98.20 7.30
C GLN A 316 -108.42 99.09 6.04
N PHE A 317 -107.44 98.91 5.14
CA PHE A 317 -107.37 99.65 3.88
C PHE A 317 -108.51 99.25 2.93
N SER A 318 -108.84 97.97 2.80
CA SER A 318 -109.99 97.48 2.01
C SER A 318 -111.33 97.96 2.55
N GLU A 319 -111.50 98.11 3.87
CA GLU A 319 -112.71 98.69 4.47
C GLU A 319 -112.79 100.21 4.29
N LEU A 320 -111.66 100.92 4.37
CA LEU A 320 -111.59 102.36 4.08
C LEU A 320 -111.81 102.66 2.61
N GLU A 321 -111.30 101.83 1.70
CA GLU A 321 -111.47 101.96 0.25
C GLU A 321 -112.93 101.70 -0.17
N LYS A 322 -113.61 100.74 0.48
CA LYS A 322 -115.06 100.53 0.33
C LYS A 322 -115.89 101.67 0.91
N ARG A 323 -115.45 102.33 1.99
CA ARG A 323 -116.10 103.53 2.53
C ARG A 323 -115.87 104.78 1.65
N ALA A 324 -114.69 104.92 1.07
CA ALA A 324 -114.35 106.01 0.16
C ALA A 324 -115.13 105.92 -1.16
N THR A 325 -115.22 104.73 -1.76
CA THR A 325 -116.02 104.50 -2.99
C THR A 325 -117.54 104.65 -2.77
N LEU A 326 -118.05 104.34 -1.57
CA LEU A 326 -119.45 104.59 -1.21
C LEU A 326 -119.73 106.08 -0.94
N ALA A 327 -118.76 106.82 -0.40
CA ALA A 327 -118.82 108.27 -0.21
C ALA A 327 -118.70 109.03 -1.54
N GLU A 328 -117.85 108.58 -2.46
CA GLU A 328 -117.75 109.13 -3.83
C GLU A 328 -119.04 108.95 -4.62
N LYS A 329 -119.69 107.78 -4.52
CA LYS A 329 -121.02 107.56 -5.12
C LYS A 329 -122.10 108.48 -4.53
N ARG A 330 -122.07 108.73 -3.21
CA ARG A 330 -123.00 109.68 -2.57
C ARG A 330 -122.74 111.14 -2.95
N VAL A 331 -121.49 111.54 -3.14
CA VAL A 331 -121.14 112.91 -3.58
C VAL A 331 -121.51 113.13 -5.05
N ASN A 332 -121.34 112.12 -5.91
CA ASN A 332 -121.76 112.20 -7.31
C ASN A 332 -123.29 112.13 -7.49
N ASP A 333 -124.02 111.37 -6.67
CA ASP A 333 -125.50 111.39 -6.65
C ASP A 333 -126.05 112.73 -6.13
N ILE A 334 -125.35 113.40 -5.22
CA ILE A 334 -125.74 114.74 -4.74
C ILE A 334 -125.45 115.81 -5.80
N LYS A 335 -124.31 115.74 -6.51
CA LYS A 335 -124.00 116.63 -7.63
C LYS A 335 -124.98 116.48 -8.79
N SER A 336 -125.28 115.25 -9.21
CA SER A 336 -126.24 114.98 -10.28
C SER A 336 -127.65 115.49 -9.95
N LYS A 337 -128.10 115.40 -8.69
CA LYS A 337 -129.38 115.96 -8.26
C LYS A 337 -129.38 117.49 -8.15
N GLN A 338 -128.22 118.10 -7.91
CA GLN A 338 -128.07 119.56 -7.85
C GLN A 338 -128.05 120.18 -9.26
N ASP A 339 -127.39 119.52 -10.21
CA ASP A 339 -127.36 119.94 -11.62
C ASP A 339 -128.73 119.73 -12.31
N GLU A 340 -129.46 118.66 -12.00
CA GLU A 340 -130.84 118.46 -12.48
C GLU A 340 -131.85 119.49 -11.92
N LEU A 341 -131.63 120.01 -10.71
CA LEU A 341 -132.46 121.07 -10.12
C LEU A 341 -132.15 122.45 -10.70
N LEU A 342 -130.89 122.69 -11.11
CA LEU A 342 -130.46 123.89 -11.83
C LEU A 342 -131.00 123.91 -13.26
N ASP A 343 -130.94 122.80 -13.98
CA ASP A 343 -131.50 122.68 -15.34
C ASP A 343 -133.03 122.79 -15.36
N LYS A 344 -133.74 122.24 -14.37
CA LYS A 344 -135.19 122.44 -14.24
C LYS A 344 -135.58 123.88 -13.91
N TYR A 345 -134.74 124.62 -13.16
CA TYR A 345 -134.97 126.03 -12.85
C TYR A 345 -134.74 126.93 -14.08
N GLU A 346 -133.73 126.64 -14.90
CA GLU A 346 -133.51 127.33 -16.18
C GLU A 346 -134.57 126.99 -17.24
N GLN A 347 -135.02 125.75 -17.29
CA GLN A 347 -136.05 125.31 -18.25
C GLN A 347 -137.42 125.95 -17.96
N VAL A 348 -137.83 126.03 -16.69
CA VAL A 348 -139.08 126.71 -16.30
C VAL A 348 -139.03 128.22 -16.55
N THR A 349 -137.84 128.82 -16.50
CA THR A 349 -137.66 130.25 -16.78
C THR A 349 -137.72 130.55 -18.30
N ARG A 350 -137.17 129.67 -19.15
CA ARG A 350 -137.26 129.80 -20.62
C ARG A 350 -138.63 129.44 -21.20
N GLU A 351 -139.33 128.46 -20.63
CA GLU A 351 -140.70 128.10 -21.05
C GLU A 351 -141.72 129.21 -20.74
N LYS A 352 -141.49 130.00 -19.68
CA LYS A 352 -142.30 131.18 -19.34
C LYS A 352 -142.16 132.30 -20.39
N ASP A 353 -140.95 132.59 -20.83
CA ASP A 353 -140.67 133.68 -21.78
C ASP A 353 -141.08 133.30 -23.23
N GLU A 354 -141.00 132.02 -23.61
CA GLU A 354 -141.48 131.56 -24.92
C GLU A 354 -143.02 131.53 -25.06
N LEU A 355 -143.75 131.28 -23.97
CA LEU A 355 -145.22 131.29 -24.00
C LEU A 355 -145.79 132.73 -24.06
N GLU A 356 -145.12 133.71 -23.46
CA GLU A 356 -145.51 135.13 -23.59
C GLU A 356 -145.24 135.71 -24.98
N ALA A 357 -144.21 135.23 -25.69
CA ALA A 357 -143.94 135.63 -27.09
C ALA A 357 -144.94 135.00 -28.09
N LYS A 358 -145.28 133.71 -27.91
CA LYS A 358 -146.27 133.01 -28.77
C LYS A 358 -147.69 133.56 -28.65
N LEU A 359 -148.03 134.25 -27.55
CA LEU A 359 -149.33 134.89 -27.36
C LEU A 359 -149.50 136.20 -28.16
N ASN A 360 -148.39 136.85 -28.55
CA ASN A 360 -148.41 138.08 -29.35
C ASN A 360 -148.31 137.80 -30.87
N GLU A 361 -147.54 136.79 -31.31
CA GLU A 361 -147.48 136.41 -32.74
C GLU A 361 -148.78 135.79 -33.27
N PHE A 362 -149.53 135.06 -32.42
CA PHE A 362 -150.81 134.44 -32.84
C PHE A 362 -151.90 135.48 -33.17
N LYS A 363 -151.78 136.72 -32.68
CA LYS A 363 -152.73 137.80 -33.00
C LYS A 363 -152.42 138.51 -34.32
N GLU A 364 -151.18 138.49 -34.81
CA GLU A 364 -150.80 139.08 -36.10
C GLU A 364 -150.96 138.10 -37.28
N GLY A 365 -150.79 136.79 -37.05
CA GLY A 365 -150.93 135.76 -38.10
C GLY A 365 -152.36 135.43 -38.57
N ASN A 366 -153.39 135.83 -37.81
CA ASN A 366 -154.78 135.60 -38.23
C ASN A 366 -155.27 136.61 -39.28
N GLN A 367 -154.48 137.66 -39.56
CA GLN A 367 -154.80 138.71 -40.54
C GLN A 367 -154.19 138.43 -41.94
N SER A 368 -153.17 137.57 -42.07
CA SER A 368 -152.47 137.29 -43.35
C SER A 368 -152.85 135.96 -44.01
N LEU A 369 -153.51 135.04 -43.28
CA LEU A 369 -154.08 133.81 -43.82
C LEU A 369 -155.34 134.03 -44.68
N ILE A 370 -155.99 135.20 -44.56
CA ILE A 370 -157.09 135.58 -45.44
C ILE A 370 -156.58 136.03 -46.82
N ASP A 371 -155.36 136.61 -46.91
CA ASP A 371 -154.84 137.23 -48.13
C ASP A 371 -154.00 136.28 -49.03
N PHE A 372 -153.38 135.22 -48.50
CA PHE A 372 -152.50 134.34 -49.31
C PHE A 372 -153.24 133.26 -50.11
N ARG A 373 -154.48 132.89 -49.72
CA ARG A 373 -155.27 131.91 -50.47
C ARG A 373 -155.77 132.45 -51.81
N GLU A 374 -155.73 133.77 -52.01
CA GLU A 374 -156.19 134.43 -53.25
C GLU A 374 -155.23 134.34 -54.45
N GLN A 375 -153.93 134.00 -54.30
CA GLN A 375 -152.98 134.36 -55.37
C GLN A 375 -152.29 133.28 -56.21
N ASN A 376 -152.18 132.00 -55.85
CA ASN A 376 -151.26 131.12 -56.60
C ASN A 376 -151.79 129.73 -56.99
N LEU A 377 -152.94 129.79 -57.69
CA LEU A 377 -153.70 128.73 -58.35
C LEU A 377 -153.13 128.24 -59.71
N GLY A 378 -151.93 128.63 -60.16
CA GLY A 378 -151.60 128.64 -61.60
C GLY A 378 -150.46 127.77 -62.15
N LYS A 379 -149.35 127.51 -61.44
CA LYS A 379 -148.11 127.00 -62.11
C LYS A 379 -147.41 125.82 -61.44
N ILE A 380 -148.15 125.06 -60.65
CA ILE A 380 -147.91 123.62 -60.42
C ILE A 380 -148.36 122.81 -61.68
N GLN A 381 -148.40 123.46 -62.86
CA GLN A 381 -149.10 122.99 -64.07
C GLN A 381 -148.29 122.12 -65.06
N ASN A 382 -146.95 122.13 -65.14
CA ASN A 382 -146.28 121.53 -66.34
C ASN A 382 -145.26 120.40 -66.11
N LEU A 383 -144.92 120.02 -64.88
CA LEU A 383 -143.96 118.93 -64.63
C LEU A 383 -144.61 117.53 -64.52
N ASN A 384 -145.94 117.46 -64.52
CA ASN A 384 -146.66 116.21 -64.81
C ASN A 384 -146.88 115.97 -66.32
N GLY A 385 -146.41 116.88 -67.19
CA GLY A 385 -146.69 116.83 -68.64
C GLY A 385 -145.83 115.86 -69.48
N LEU A 386 -144.66 115.39 -69.03
CA LEU A 386 -143.69 114.68 -69.89
C LEU A 386 -143.54 113.17 -69.62
N LEU A 387 -144.20 112.65 -68.58
CA LEU A 387 -143.94 111.29 -68.07
C LEU A 387 -144.82 110.19 -68.68
N LYS A 388 -145.67 110.49 -69.67
CA LYS A 388 -146.55 109.48 -70.31
C LYS A 388 -146.50 109.36 -71.82
N LEU A 389 -145.64 110.11 -72.52
CA LEU A 389 -145.60 110.07 -73.99
C LEU A 389 -144.59 109.06 -74.61
N PHE A 390 -143.81 108.32 -73.81
CA PHE A 390 -142.54 107.73 -74.30
C PHE A 390 -142.36 106.21 -74.20
N GLU A 391 -143.38 105.46 -73.81
CA GLU A 391 -143.28 103.99 -73.74
C GLU A 391 -143.48 103.28 -75.10
N GLN A 392 -143.74 104.01 -76.19
CA GLN A 392 -144.04 103.44 -77.52
C GLN A 392 -143.23 104.12 -78.64
N GLU A 393 -142.31 103.36 -79.27
CA GLU A 393 -141.35 103.80 -80.30
C GLU A 393 -141.94 104.62 -81.49
N PRO A 394 -143.16 104.35 -82.01
CA PRO A 394 -143.71 105.07 -83.15
C PRO A 394 -144.17 106.51 -82.86
N LEU A 395 -144.50 106.84 -81.61
CA LEU A 395 -145.00 108.16 -81.18
C LEU A 395 -143.86 109.19 -81.06
N PHE A 396 -142.68 108.74 -80.62
CA PHE A 396 -141.51 109.59 -80.49
C PHE A 396 -140.93 110.04 -81.85
N LYS A 397 -140.91 109.11 -82.82
CA LYS A 397 -140.54 109.44 -84.21
C LYS A 397 -141.52 110.47 -84.81
N CYS A 398 -142.81 110.40 -84.46
CA CYS A 398 -143.84 111.37 -84.84
C CYS A 398 -143.58 112.79 -84.29
N PHE A 399 -143.16 112.91 -83.02
CA PHE A 399 -142.89 114.20 -82.37
C PHE A 399 -141.70 114.96 -82.99
N LEU A 400 -140.60 114.26 -83.25
CA LEU A 400 -139.34 114.81 -83.77
C LEU A 400 -139.43 115.26 -85.24
N LEU A 401 -140.19 114.54 -86.07
CA LEU A 401 -140.35 114.87 -87.49
C LEU A 401 -141.03 116.23 -87.70
N VAL A 402 -142.04 116.58 -86.89
CA VAL A 402 -142.70 117.91 -86.96
C VAL A 402 -141.79 119.03 -86.39
N LYS A 403 -140.91 118.71 -85.42
CA LYS A 403 -140.02 119.65 -84.74
C LYS A 403 -138.89 120.22 -85.63
N ASP A 404 -138.13 119.38 -86.34
CA ASP A 404 -136.87 119.82 -87.00
C ASP A 404 -137.08 120.52 -88.36
N VAL A 405 -138.31 120.49 -88.90
CA VAL A 405 -138.66 121.12 -90.18
C VAL A 405 -139.62 122.32 -90.00
N GLY A 406 -140.30 122.47 -88.86
CA GLY A 406 -141.18 123.61 -88.52
C GLY A 406 -142.65 123.45 -88.94
N GLU A 407 -142.90 123.20 -90.23
CA GLU A 407 -144.21 122.78 -90.78
C GLU A 407 -144.05 121.49 -91.59
N MET A 408 -144.90 120.48 -91.34
CA MET A 408 -144.80 119.18 -92.05
C MET A 408 -146.17 118.59 -92.41
N ASN A 409 -146.29 118.02 -93.63
CA ASN A 409 -147.51 117.43 -94.17
C ASN A 409 -147.67 115.96 -93.75
N ILE A 410 -148.91 115.55 -93.45
CA ILE A 410 -149.28 114.20 -92.98
C ILE A 410 -148.81 113.08 -93.93
N ASP A 411 -148.85 113.29 -95.26
CA ASP A 411 -148.48 112.23 -96.20
C ASP A 411 -146.97 111.91 -96.21
N LEU A 412 -146.12 112.87 -95.87
CA LEU A 412 -144.67 112.67 -95.71
C LEU A 412 -144.32 111.99 -94.38
N LEU A 413 -145.04 112.33 -93.30
CA LEU A 413 -144.94 111.61 -92.02
C LEU A 413 -145.24 110.11 -92.22
N LYS A 414 -146.25 109.79 -93.04
CA LYS A 414 -146.60 108.42 -93.46
C LYS A 414 -145.54 107.74 -94.34
N GLY A 415 -144.93 108.44 -95.32
CA GLY A 415 -143.82 107.90 -96.12
C GLY A 415 -142.56 107.56 -95.30
N ALA A 416 -142.27 108.33 -94.24
CA ALA A 416 -141.09 108.16 -93.38
C ALA A 416 -141.27 107.18 -92.20
N LEU A 417 -142.46 107.13 -91.57
CA LEU A 417 -142.74 106.27 -90.40
C LEU A 417 -143.00 104.80 -90.76
N GLY A 418 -143.20 104.47 -92.05
CA GLY A 418 -143.42 103.09 -92.50
C GLY A 418 -144.77 102.47 -92.05
N LEU A 419 -145.76 103.31 -91.71
CA LEU A 419 -147.08 102.93 -91.21
C LEU A 419 -148.21 103.38 -92.17
N PRO A 420 -149.45 102.83 -92.08
CA PRO A 420 -150.62 103.28 -92.87
C PRO A 420 -151.16 104.66 -92.46
N SER A 421 -152.02 105.28 -93.29
CA SER A 421 -152.58 106.65 -93.07
C SER A 421 -153.32 106.85 -91.74
N ILE A 422 -153.93 105.80 -91.19
CA ILE A 422 -154.73 105.91 -89.96
C ILE A 422 -153.84 105.90 -88.72
N THR A 423 -152.71 105.19 -88.75
CA THR A 423 -151.85 105.07 -87.58
C THR A 423 -151.13 106.38 -87.28
N VAL A 424 -150.69 107.08 -88.33
CA VAL A 424 -150.07 108.40 -88.20
C VAL A 424 -151.03 109.43 -87.64
N LYS A 425 -152.32 109.38 -88.02
CA LYS A 425 -153.33 110.32 -87.55
C LYS A 425 -153.59 110.20 -86.05
N LYS A 426 -153.66 108.98 -85.56
CA LYS A 426 -153.83 108.70 -84.13
C LYS A 426 -152.66 109.23 -83.27
N TYR A 427 -151.47 109.30 -83.84
CA TYR A 427 -150.32 109.85 -83.14
C TYR A 427 -150.35 111.38 -83.07
N ILE A 428 -150.83 112.08 -84.10
CA ILE A 428 -151.00 113.53 -84.09
C ILE A 428 -152.10 113.96 -83.10
N ASP A 429 -153.22 113.24 -83.05
CA ASP A 429 -154.33 113.55 -82.13
C ASP A 429 -153.89 113.48 -80.66
N GLN A 430 -153.03 112.50 -80.32
CA GLN A 430 -152.49 112.41 -78.96
C GLN A 430 -151.66 113.63 -78.59
N PHE A 431 -150.85 114.18 -79.50
CA PHE A 431 -150.09 115.39 -79.20
C PHE A 431 -150.97 116.65 -79.07
N ILE A 432 -152.09 116.75 -79.81
CA ILE A 432 -153.06 117.84 -79.64
C ILE A 432 -153.81 117.70 -78.29
N GLU A 433 -154.17 116.46 -77.90
CA GLU A 433 -154.92 116.14 -76.68
C GLU A 433 -154.09 116.33 -75.39
N VAL A 434 -152.77 116.10 -75.46
CA VAL A 434 -151.82 116.48 -74.38
C VAL A 434 -151.31 117.94 -74.52
N GLY A 435 -151.74 118.67 -75.57
CA GLY A 435 -151.51 120.12 -75.72
C GLY A 435 -150.17 120.55 -76.32
N LEU A 436 -149.45 119.66 -77.02
CA LEU A 436 -148.13 119.91 -77.62
C LEU A 436 -148.17 120.29 -79.11
N PHE A 437 -149.17 119.84 -79.88
CA PHE A 437 -149.34 120.16 -81.31
C PHE A 437 -150.62 120.96 -81.65
N GLU A 438 -150.61 121.62 -82.82
CA GLU A 438 -151.66 122.46 -83.45
C GLU A 438 -151.84 122.04 -84.92
N ASP A 439 -153.09 121.89 -85.40
CA ASP A 439 -153.46 121.62 -86.81
C ASP A 439 -153.64 122.92 -87.61
N VAL A 440 -152.96 123.03 -88.76
CA VAL A 440 -152.86 124.26 -89.59
C VAL A 440 -153.70 124.18 -90.87
N GLY A 441 -154.39 123.07 -91.14
CA GLY A 441 -155.25 122.90 -92.32
C GLY A 441 -154.55 122.37 -93.57
N ASN A 442 -155.33 121.74 -94.48
CA ASN A 442 -154.86 120.97 -95.65
C ASN A 442 -153.81 119.88 -95.34
N GLY A 443 -153.71 119.47 -94.08
CA GLY A 443 -152.88 118.36 -93.63
C GLY A 443 -151.48 118.75 -93.16
N LYS A 444 -151.31 119.86 -92.42
CA LYS A 444 -150.04 120.26 -91.76
C LYS A 444 -150.20 120.46 -90.24
N VAL A 445 -149.11 120.25 -89.46
CA VAL A 445 -149.07 120.35 -87.98
C VAL A 445 -147.83 121.13 -87.43
N LYS A 446 -147.96 121.77 -86.24
CA LYS A 446 -146.95 122.64 -85.53
C LYS A 446 -147.00 122.52 -83.97
N LEU A 447 -145.97 122.98 -83.22
CA LEU A 447 -145.90 123.03 -81.73
C LEU A 447 -146.67 124.21 -81.03
N THR A 448 -147.32 123.95 -79.88
CA THR A 448 -148.25 124.86 -79.16
C THR A 448 -147.63 125.87 -78.19
N HIS A 449 -146.65 125.48 -77.38
CA HIS A 449 -146.02 126.39 -76.42
C HIS A 449 -144.51 126.43 -76.61
N PRO A 450 -143.93 127.65 -76.65
CA PRO A 450 -142.54 127.79 -76.32
C PRO A 450 -142.33 127.52 -74.82
N PHE A 451 -141.15 126.98 -74.50
CA PHE A 451 -140.39 127.21 -73.26
C PHE A 451 -141.05 126.84 -71.93
#